data_AF-A0AAW2NGH8-F1
#
_entry.id   AF-A0AAW2NGH8-F1
#
_cell.length_a   1.000
_cell.length_b   1.000
_cell.length_c   1.000
_cell.angle_alpha   90.00
_cell.angle_beta   90.00
_cell.angle_gamma   90.00
#
_symmetry.space_group_name_H-M   'P 1'
#
loop_
_entity.id
_entity.type
_entity.pdbx_description
1 polymer ?
#
loop_
_entity_poly.entity_id
_entity_poly.type
_entity_poly.pdbx_seq_one_letter_code
_entity_poly.pdbx_strand_id
1 'polypeptide(L)'
;MVFVAGGHDDEKCALKSALAYDVVEDKWIAMPDMARGRDESKGVYIRGKFHVIGGYSTNMQGQFETSAESFDVATWQWGPVQEDFLNNPTCPRNCVDDGDGRLFMSNDTHVIVRQGSTWQAVAELPNSIRNMAFMTAWQDKMVVIGRKDLGRPTRRWY
;
A
#
# COMPACT_ATOMS: atom_id res chain seq x y z
N MET A 1 -5.60 16.56 9.08
CA MET A 1 -5.85 15.23 9.66
C MET A 1 -4.71 14.30 9.30
N VAL A 2 -4.28 13.47 10.25
CA VAL A 2 -3.42 12.30 9.99
C VAL A 2 -4.26 11.06 10.28
N PHE A 3 -4.21 10.06 9.42
CA PHE A 3 -4.99 8.82 9.59
C PHE A 3 -4.04 7.65 9.84
N VAL A 4 -4.40 6.81 10.80
CA VAL A 4 -3.69 5.58 11.17
C VAL A 4 -4.74 4.48 11.26
N ALA A 5 -4.45 3.31 10.68
CA ALA A 5 -5.33 2.15 10.75
C ALA A 5 -4.52 0.86 10.62
N GLY A 6 -4.95 -0.19 11.33
CA GLY A 6 -4.29 -1.48 11.31
C GLY A 6 -3.01 -1.52 12.16
N GLY A 7 -2.06 -2.34 11.73
CA GLY A 7 -0.87 -2.71 12.51
C GLY A 7 -1.15 -3.93 13.39
N HIS A 8 -0.37 -4.09 14.45
CA HIS A 8 -0.52 -5.19 15.39
C HIS A 8 -0.32 -4.72 16.84
N ASP A 9 -0.86 -5.46 17.80
CA ASP A 9 -0.56 -5.28 19.23
C ASP A 9 0.72 -6.03 19.65
N ASP A 10 1.03 -6.03 20.95
CA ASP A 10 2.21 -6.70 21.51
C ASP A 10 2.15 -8.23 21.34
N GLU A 11 0.95 -8.79 21.17
CA GLU A 11 0.71 -10.22 20.92
C GLU A 11 0.75 -10.56 19.43
N LYS A 12 1.07 -9.59 18.56
CA LYS A 12 1.08 -9.72 17.09
C LYS A 12 -0.30 -10.01 16.51
N CYS A 13 -1.37 -9.61 17.20
CA CYS A 13 -2.71 -9.66 16.64
C CYS A 13 -2.94 -8.45 15.73
N ALA A 14 -3.34 -8.71 14.48
CA ALA A 14 -3.66 -7.69 13.50
C ALA A 14 -4.86 -6.86 13.96
N LEU A 15 -4.69 -5.53 13.97
CA LEU A 15 -5.68 -4.59 14.50
C LEU A 15 -6.71 -4.19 13.44
N LYS A 16 -7.96 -4.03 13.88
CA LYS A 16 -9.06 -3.42 13.10
C LYS A 16 -9.19 -1.92 13.35
N SER A 17 -8.60 -1.45 14.43
CA SER A 17 -8.76 -0.10 14.92
C SER A 17 -8.14 0.93 13.98
N ALA A 18 -8.73 2.12 14.02
CA ALA A 18 -8.26 3.27 13.31
C ALA A 18 -8.38 4.54 14.17
N LEU A 19 -7.45 5.47 13.95
CA LEU A 19 -7.36 6.74 14.64
C LEU A 19 -7.12 7.85 13.63
N ALA A 20 -7.76 8.99 13.87
CA ALA A 20 -7.48 10.22 13.16
C ALA A 20 -6.89 11.24 14.15
N TYR A 21 -5.78 11.87 13.81
CA TYR A 21 -5.23 12.98 14.58
C TYR A 21 -5.61 14.30 13.91
N ASP A 22 -6.30 15.14 14.67
CA ASP A 22 -6.55 16.53 14.33
C ASP A 22 -5.34 17.36 14.77
N VAL A 23 -4.64 17.90 13.78
CA VAL A 23 -3.41 18.70 13.97
C VAL A 23 -3.73 20.10 14.51
N VAL A 24 -4.93 20.62 14.25
CA VAL A 24 -5.35 21.94 14.73
C VAL A 24 -5.73 21.85 16.21
N GLU A 25 -6.48 20.81 16.57
CA GLU A 25 -6.97 20.58 17.93
C GLU A 25 -5.98 19.82 18.83
N ASP A 26 -4.88 19.32 18.26
CA ASP A 26 -3.88 18.47 18.92
C ASP A 26 -4.49 17.27 19.65
N LYS A 27 -5.38 16.55 18.95
CA LYS A 27 -6.15 15.44 19.56
C LYS A 27 -6.26 14.25 18.63
N TRP A 28 -6.15 13.07 19.23
CA TRP A 28 -6.54 11.82 18.61
C TRP A 28 -8.04 11.61 18.73
N ILE A 29 -8.65 11.16 17.64
CA ILE A 29 -10.07 10.88 17.48
C ILE A 29 -10.19 9.40 17.10
N ALA A 30 -10.97 8.65 17.88
CA ALA A 30 -11.28 7.27 17.55
C ALA A 30 -12.15 7.21 16.28
N MET A 31 -11.73 6.38 15.33
CA MET A 31 -12.52 6.09 14.13
C MET A 31 -13.28 4.77 14.34
N PRO A 32 -14.37 4.54 13.58
CA PRO A 32 -14.95 3.20 13.49
C PRO A 32 -13.89 2.16 13.10
N ASP A 33 -14.04 0.94 13.59
CA ASP A 33 -13.17 -0.17 13.22
C ASP A 33 -13.38 -0.60 11.76
N MET A 34 -12.31 -1.04 11.11
CA MET A 34 -12.37 -1.77 9.85
C MET A 34 -13.09 -3.11 10.04
N ALA A 35 -13.58 -3.70 8.95
CA ALA A 35 -14.16 -5.04 8.98
C ALA A 35 -13.09 -6.10 9.28
N ARG A 36 -11.87 -5.95 8.71
CA ARG A 36 -10.75 -6.88 8.83
C ARG A 36 -9.57 -6.28 9.58
N GLY A 37 -8.91 -7.12 10.39
CA GLY A 37 -7.66 -6.75 11.04
C GLY A 37 -6.52 -6.85 10.03
N ARG A 38 -5.66 -5.83 9.95
CA ARG A 38 -4.64 -5.73 8.90
C ARG A 38 -3.29 -5.31 9.47
N ASP A 39 -2.34 -6.24 9.54
CA ASP A 39 -0.94 -5.97 9.81
C ASP A 39 -0.14 -5.82 8.50
N GLU A 40 0.96 -5.06 8.54
CA GLU A 40 1.80 -4.69 7.37
C GLU A 40 1.02 -4.16 6.16
N SER A 41 -0.10 -3.47 6.41
CA SER A 41 -0.91 -2.84 5.37
C SER A 41 -0.35 -1.48 4.94
N LYS A 42 -0.88 -0.94 3.84
CA LYS A 42 -0.55 0.42 3.37
C LYS A 42 -1.75 1.34 3.50
N GLY A 43 -1.57 2.45 4.23
CA GLY A 43 -2.47 3.60 4.19
C GLY A 43 -2.14 4.54 3.03
N VAL A 44 -3.14 4.98 2.26
CA VAL A 44 -3.00 5.98 1.19
C VAL A 44 -4.27 6.82 1.06
N TYR A 45 -4.12 8.13 0.82
CA TYR A 45 -5.27 9.02 0.64
C TYR A 45 -5.44 9.32 -0.85
N ILE A 46 -6.57 8.90 -1.44
CA ILE A 46 -6.81 8.97 -2.88
C ILE A 46 -8.25 9.37 -3.12
N ARG A 47 -8.47 10.39 -3.97
CA ARG A 47 -9.81 10.84 -4.39
C ARG A 47 -10.76 11.11 -3.21
N GLY A 48 -10.25 11.75 -2.17
CA GLY A 48 -11.04 12.13 -0.98
C GLY A 48 -11.30 11.01 0.02
N LYS A 49 -10.71 9.83 -0.17
CA LYS A 49 -10.89 8.68 0.73
C LYS A 49 -9.56 8.12 1.22
N PHE A 50 -9.53 7.74 2.49
CA PHE A 50 -8.39 7.05 3.08
C PHE A 50 -8.53 5.55 2.83
N HIS A 51 -7.57 4.95 2.14
CA HIS A 51 -7.58 3.52 1.80
C HIS A 51 -6.54 2.78 2.64
N VAL A 52 -6.91 1.61 3.14
CA VAL A 52 -6.02 0.65 3.79
C VAL A 52 -5.95 -0.58 2.89
N ILE A 53 -4.79 -0.82 2.30
CA ILE A 53 -4.58 -1.76 1.21
C ILE A 53 -3.71 -2.92 1.67
N GLY A 54 -4.14 -4.14 1.36
CA GLY A 54 -3.42 -5.37 1.62
C GLY A 54 -3.19 -5.64 3.10
N GLY A 55 -1.98 -6.07 3.42
CA GLY A 55 -1.63 -6.58 4.75
C GLY A 55 -2.14 -8.00 4.95
N TYR A 56 -2.09 -8.48 6.18
CA TYR A 56 -2.59 -9.80 6.55
C TYR A 56 -3.29 -9.79 7.92
N SER A 57 -4.13 -10.80 8.14
CA SER A 57 -4.82 -11.02 9.42
C SER A 57 -3.96 -11.86 10.38
N THR A 58 -4.33 -11.90 11.67
CA THR A 58 -3.59 -12.60 12.73
C THR A 58 -3.34 -14.08 12.41
N ASN A 59 -4.31 -14.76 11.80
CA ASN A 59 -4.22 -16.18 11.44
C ASN A 59 -3.49 -16.43 10.11
N MET A 60 -3.14 -15.37 9.38
CA MET A 60 -2.54 -15.42 8.04
C MET A 60 -1.21 -14.65 8.00
N GLN A 61 -0.48 -14.58 9.11
CA GLN A 61 0.78 -13.82 9.20
C GLN A 61 1.75 -14.16 8.04
N GLY A 62 2.23 -13.12 7.36
CA GLY A 62 3.10 -13.22 6.19
C GLY A 62 2.39 -13.61 4.88
N GLN A 63 1.09 -13.95 4.92
CA GLN A 63 0.26 -14.24 3.75
C GLN A 63 -0.55 -13.00 3.38
N PHE A 64 0.05 -12.11 2.60
CA PHE A 64 -0.59 -10.86 2.18
C PHE A 64 -1.90 -11.11 1.44
N GLU A 65 -2.93 -10.35 1.79
CA GLU A 65 -4.20 -10.32 1.08
C GLU A 65 -4.18 -9.27 -0.05
N THR A 66 -5.05 -9.46 -1.03
CA THR A 66 -5.27 -8.51 -2.13
C THR A 66 -6.35 -7.49 -1.82
N SER A 67 -7.04 -7.62 -0.69
CA SER A 67 -8.21 -6.81 -0.32
C SER A 67 -7.81 -5.40 0.13
N ALA A 68 -8.76 -4.46 0.05
CA ALA A 68 -8.61 -3.12 0.61
C ALA A 68 -9.93 -2.62 1.22
N GLU A 69 -9.82 -1.65 2.12
CA GLU A 69 -10.97 -0.92 2.68
C GLU A 69 -10.76 0.58 2.49
N SER A 70 -11.83 1.31 2.24
CA SER A 70 -11.78 2.77 2.05
C SER A 70 -12.68 3.47 3.05
N PHE A 71 -12.12 4.41 3.80
CA PHE A 71 -12.83 5.30 4.70
C PHE A 71 -13.22 6.59 3.98
N ASP A 72 -14.51 6.90 4.02
CA ASP A 72 -15.04 8.15 3.53
C ASP A 72 -15.07 9.16 4.68
N VAL A 73 -14.23 10.19 4.57
CA VAL A 73 -14.08 11.22 5.61
C VAL A 73 -15.34 12.09 5.71
N ALA A 74 -16.11 12.23 4.63
CA ALA A 74 -17.31 13.06 4.62
C ALA A 74 -18.46 12.40 5.40
N THR A 75 -18.56 11.07 5.36
CA THR A 75 -19.59 10.30 6.07
C THR A 75 -19.08 9.67 7.37
N TRP A 76 -17.78 9.73 7.62
CA TRP A 76 -17.10 9.10 8.74
C TRP A 76 -17.33 7.59 8.83
N GLN A 77 -17.31 6.91 7.68
CA GLN A 77 -17.64 5.48 7.57
C GLN A 77 -16.64 4.73 6.68
N TRP A 78 -16.34 3.49 7.06
CA TRP A 78 -15.73 2.53 6.16
C TRP A 78 -16.74 2.06 5.11
N GLY A 79 -16.28 1.94 3.88
CA GLY A 79 -16.97 1.20 2.84
C GLY A 79 -16.87 -0.33 3.04
N PRO A 80 -17.52 -1.11 2.19
CA PRO A 80 -17.34 -2.57 2.18
C PRO A 80 -15.90 -2.94 1.85
N VAL A 81 -15.48 -4.13 2.28
CA VAL A 81 -14.20 -4.72 1.86
C VAL A 81 -14.22 -4.88 0.34
N GLN A 82 -13.22 -4.29 -0.32
CA GLN A 82 -12.97 -4.46 -1.74
C GLN A 82 -12.00 -5.63 -1.90
N GLU A 83 -12.53 -6.76 -2.35
CA GLU A 83 -11.68 -7.90 -2.73
C GLU A 83 -10.93 -7.62 -4.03
N ASP A 84 -9.81 -8.32 -4.24
CA ASP A 84 -9.01 -8.24 -5.47
C ASP A 84 -8.60 -6.80 -5.86
N PHE A 85 -8.38 -5.95 -4.85
CA PHE A 85 -7.91 -4.59 -5.06
C PHE A 85 -6.48 -4.57 -5.63
N LEU A 86 -5.63 -5.50 -5.18
CA LEU A 86 -4.32 -5.79 -5.75
C LEU A 86 -4.39 -6.97 -6.73
N ASN A 87 -3.59 -6.92 -7.80
CA ASN A 87 -3.51 -8.02 -8.76
C ASN A 87 -2.88 -9.31 -8.19
N ASN A 88 -2.04 -9.20 -7.17
CA ASN A 88 -1.40 -10.34 -6.52
C ASN A 88 -1.18 -10.08 -5.02
N PRO A 89 -1.16 -11.14 -4.20
CA PRO A 89 -0.84 -11.06 -2.77
C PRO A 89 0.61 -10.65 -2.55
N THR A 90 0.85 -9.35 -2.35
CA THR A 90 2.19 -8.78 -2.17
C THR A 90 2.22 -7.76 -1.04
N CYS A 91 3.42 -7.50 -0.51
CA CYS A 91 3.63 -6.43 0.46
C CYS A 91 3.29 -5.08 -0.19
N PRO A 92 2.29 -4.33 0.32
CA PRO A 92 1.80 -3.12 -0.33
C PRO A 92 2.72 -1.91 -0.14
N ARG A 93 3.95 -2.11 0.35
CA ARG A 93 4.92 -1.05 0.70
C ARG A 93 5.18 -0.08 -0.45
N ASN A 94 5.15 -0.60 -1.68
CA ASN A 94 5.43 0.15 -2.91
C ASN A 94 4.18 0.82 -3.53
N CYS A 95 3.02 0.80 -2.87
CA CYS A 95 1.88 1.61 -3.26
C CYS A 95 2.15 3.10 -3.00
N VAL A 96 1.95 3.94 -4.01
CA VAL A 96 2.22 5.38 -3.97
C VAL A 96 1.14 6.14 -4.71
N ASP A 97 0.60 7.19 -4.11
CA ASP A 97 -0.27 8.17 -4.77
C ASP A 97 0.59 9.27 -5.42
N ASP A 98 0.19 9.74 -6.60
CA ASP A 98 0.90 10.76 -7.38
C ASP A 98 0.48 12.21 -7.09
N GLY A 99 -0.47 12.43 -6.19
CA GLY A 99 -1.10 13.72 -5.88
C GLY A 99 -2.31 14.05 -6.77
N ASP A 100 -2.42 13.42 -7.94
CA ASP A 100 -3.53 13.59 -8.90
C ASP A 100 -4.59 12.50 -8.77
N GLY A 101 -4.51 11.70 -7.69
CA GLY A 101 -5.47 10.65 -7.38
C GLY A 101 -5.29 9.39 -8.24
N ARG A 102 -4.07 9.12 -8.71
CA ARG A 102 -3.69 7.84 -9.30
C ARG A 102 -2.80 7.07 -8.34
N LEU A 103 -3.08 5.78 -8.23
CA LEU A 103 -2.28 4.87 -7.42
C LEU A 103 -1.30 4.12 -8.31
N PHE A 104 -0.02 4.21 -7.98
CA PHE A 104 1.06 3.47 -8.59
C PHE A 104 1.56 2.37 -7.65
N MET A 105 2.05 1.30 -8.25
CA MET A 105 2.77 0.23 -7.59
C MET A 105 3.88 -0.25 -8.52
N SER A 106 4.88 -0.92 -7.99
CA SER A 106 5.79 -1.76 -8.79
C SER A 106 5.53 -3.23 -8.54
N ASN A 107 5.65 -4.03 -9.60
CA ASN A 107 6.02 -5.43 -9.48
C ASN A 107 7.51 -5.60 -9.86
N ASP A 108 7.99 -6.84 -9.97
CA ASP A 108 9.40 -7.15 -10.26
C ASP A 108 9.93 -6.60 -11.59
N THR A 109 9.04 -6.27 -12.53
CA THR A 109 9.40 -5.94 -13.92
C THR A 109 8.79 -4.65 -14.41
N HIS A 110 7.77 -4.12 -13.75
CA HIS A 110 7.01 -2.97 -14.23
C HIS A 110 6.59 -2.05 -13.09
N VAL A 111 6.54 -0.75 -13.40
CA VAL A 111 5.66 0.19 -12.71
C VAL A 111 4.26 0.02 -13.32
N ILE A 112 3.27 -0.13 -12.45
CA ILE A 112 1.86 -0.29 -12.79
C ILE A 112 1.04 0.85 -12.17
N VAL A 113 -0.01 1.28 -12.88
CA VAL A 113 -0.97 2.28 -12.40
C VAL A 113 -2.35 1.67 -12.29
N ARG A 114 -3.10 2.06 -11.26
CA ARG A 114 -4.49 1.67 -11.08
C ARG A 114 -5.40 2.55 -11.94
N GLN A 115 -6.06 1.95 -12.91
CA GLN A 115 -7.12 2.56 -13.72
C GLN A 115 -8.45 1.86 -13.46
N GLY A 116 -9.38 2.56 -12.81
CA GLY A 116 -10.66 1.99 -12.39
C GLY A 116 -10.43 0.83 -11.42
N SER A 117 -10.89 -0.36 -11.80
CA SER A 117 -10.70 -1.60 -11.05
C SER A 117 -9.45 -2.39 -11.46
N THR A 118 -8.73 -1.98 -12.50
CA THR A 118 -7.60 -2.75 -13.05
C THR A 118 -6.24 -2.07 -12.82
N TRP A 119 -5.17 -2.86 -12.85
CA TRP A 119 -3.80 -2.34 -12.87
C TRP A 119 -3.16 -2.57 -14.24
N GLN A 120 -2.52 -1.54 -14.77
CA GLN A 120 -1.91 -1.55 -16.10
C GLN A 120 -0.44 -1.14 -16.01
N ALA A 121 0.42 -1.83 -16.75
CA ALA A 121 1.83 -1.46 -16.87
C ALA A 121 1.99 -0.11 -17.57
N VAL A 122 2.86 0.74 -17.03
CA VAL A 122 3.18 2.07 -17.57
C VAL A 122 4.65 2.24 -17.90
N ALA A 123 5.53 1.45 -17.28
CA ALA A 123 6.96 1.45 -17.59
C ALA A 123 7.59 0.10 -17.20
N GLU A 124 8.57 -0.34 -17.98
CA GLU A 124 9.44 -1.47 -17.62
C GLU A 124 10.53 -1.01 -16.66
N LEU A 125 10.79 -1.81 -15.63
CA LEU A 125 11.91 -1.62 -14.72
C LEU A 125 13.16 -2.25 -15.32
N PRO A 126 14.34 -1.59 -15.25
CA PRO A 126 15.58 -2.20 -15.68
C PRO A 126 15.86 -3.50 -14.93
N ASN A 127 16.32 -4.55 -15.63
CA ASN A 127 16.65 -5.86 -15.05
C ASN A 127 17.62 -5.81 -13.85
N SER A 128 18.41 -4.75 -13.76
CA SER A 128 19.35 -4.51 -12.66
C SER A 128 18.65 -4.11 -11.36
N ILE A 129 17.41 -3.63 -11.39
CA ILE A 129 16.63 -3.21 -10.22
C ILE A 129 15.67 -4.35 -9.88
N ARG A 130 16.08 -5.21 -8.95
CA ARG A 130 15.22 -6.25 -8.37
C ARG A 130 15.00 -5.95 -6.89
N ASN A 131 13.90 -6.43 -6.30
CA ASN A 131 13.56 -6.20 -4.90
C ASN A 131 13.52 -4.70 -4.55
N MET A 132 12.48 -4.03 -5.01
CA MET A 132 12.26 -2.61 -4.72
C MET A 132 12.16 -2.36 -3.22
N ALA A 133 13.03 -1.49 -2.73
CA ALA A 133 13.10 -1.10 -1.32
C ALA A 133 12.16 0.08 -1.03
N PHE A 134 12.00 0.98 -2.00
CA PHE A 134 11.24 2.21 -1.83
C PHE A 134 10.74 2.75 -3.17
N MET A 135 9.51 3.27 -3.16
CA MET A 135 8.92 4.05 -4.24
C MET A 135 8.27 5.29 -3.64
N THR A 136 8.40 6.45 -4.29
CA THR A 136 7.65 7.66 -3.95
C THR A 136 7.39 8.52 -5.19
N ALA A 137 6.35 9.33 -5.13
CA ALA A 137 6.04 10.35 -6.12
C ALA A 137 6.63 11.67 -5.63
N TRP A 138 7.23 12.42 -6.54
CA TRP A 138 7.73 13.76 -6.28
C TRP A 138 7.47 14.62 -7.50
N GLN A 139 6.57 15.60 -7.35
CA GLN A 139 6.07 16.40 -8.46
C GLN A 139 5.51 15.49 -9.58
N ASP A 140 5.96 15.69 -10.82
CA ASP A 140 5.59 14.90 -11.99
C ASP A 140 6.45 13.63 -12.18
N LYS A 141 7.24 13.25 -11.17
CA LYS A 141 8.23 12.16 -11.26
C LYS A 141 7.97 11.05 -10.26
N MET A 142 8.32 9.84 -10.67
CA MET A 142 8.40 8.68 -9.79
C MET A 142 9.86 8.37 -9.46
N VAL A 143 10.16 8.29 -8.17
CA VAL A 143 11.47 7.88 -7.67
C VAL A 143 11.36 6.44 -7.20
N VAL A 144 12.21 5.60 -7.79
CA VAL A 144 12.28 4.16 -7.52
C VAL A 144 13.67 3.82 -7.03
N ILE A 145 13.75 3.25 -5.82
CA ILE A 145 14.99 2.74 -5.24
C ILE A 145 14.83 1.24 -5.04
N GLY A 146 15.57 0.47 -5.81
CA GLY A 146 15.67 -0.98 -5.63
C GLY A 146 17.11 -1.42 -5.41
N ARG A 147 17.28 -2.68 -5.01
CA ARG A 147 18.62 -3.24 -4.86
C ARG A 147 19.12 -3.70 -6.21
N LYS A 148 20.40 -3.50 -6.46
CA LYS A 148 21.04 -4.15 -7.59
C LYS A 148 21.10 -5.64 -7.30
N ASP A 149 20.62 -6.47 -8.21
CA ASP A 149 20.95 -7.89 -8.19
C ASP A 149 22.46 -8.00 -8.42
N LEU A 150 23.22 -8.20 -7.33
CA LEU A 150 24.61 -8.62 -7.40
C LEU A 150 24.60 -10.10 -7.77
N GLY A 151 24.14 -10.40 -8.99
CA GLY A 151 23.94 -11.76 -9.45
C GLY A 151 25.19 -12.61 -9.21
N ARG A 152 24.96 -13.87 -8.84
CA ARG A 152 25.95 -14.95 -9.01
C ARG A 152 26.69 -14.77 -10.34
N PRO A 153 28.00 -15.07 -10.39
CA PRO A 153 28.90 -14.59 -11.43
C PRO A 153 28.35 -14.92 -12.82
N THR A 154 28.10 -13.88 -13.61
CA THR A 154 27.85 -14.00 -15.05
C THR A 154 29.05 -14.70 -15.67
N ARG A 155 28.87 -15.95 -16.15
CA ARG A 155 29.87 -16.59 -17.01
C ARG A 155 30.04 -15.71 -18.25
N ARG A 156 31.22 -15.11 -18.39
CA ARG A 156 31.71 -14.57 -19.66
C ARG A 156 31.92 -15.74 -20.60
N TRP A 157 31.28 -15.72 -21.77
CA TRP A 157 31.74 -16.47 -22.92
C TRP A 157 32.69 -15.57 -23.70
N TYR A 158 33.85 -16.12 -24.06
CA TYR A 158 34.90 -15.49 -24.87
C TYR A 158 34.46 -15.34 -26.32
#